data_AF-A0A946PUP4-F1
#
_entry.id   AF-A0A946PUP4-F1
#
_cell.length_a   1.000
_cell.length_b   1.000
_cell.length_c   1.000
_cell.angle_alpha   90.00
_cell.angle_beta   90.00
_cell.angle_gamma   90.00
#
_symmetry.space_group_name_H-M   'P 1'
#
loop_
_entity.id
_entity.type
_entity.pdbx_description
1 polymer ?
#
loop_
_entity_poly.entity_id
_entity_poly.type
_entity_poly.pdbx_seq_one_letter_code
_entity_poly.pdbx_strand_id
1 'polypeptide(L)' 'LDTPQKKANRELSQQRIFVEHVIGKLKVFRILSERYRNRRKRFGLRFNLIASLYNFELN' A
#
# COMPACT_ATOMS: atom_id res chain seq x y z
N LEU A 1 27.21 4.79 -8.57
CA LEU A 1 26.40 3.83 -7.78
C LEU A 1 27.15 2.53 -7.74
N ASP A 2 27.67 2.20 -6.56
CA ASP A 2 28.44 0.99 -6.30
C ASP A 2 27.60 -0.27 -6.62
N THR A 3 28.24 -1.35 -7.09
CA THR A 3 27.56 -2.58 -7.55
C THR A 3 26.66 -3.23 -6.48
N PRO A 4 27.01 -3.26 -5.18
CA PRO A 4 26.14 -3.74 -4.11
C PRO A 4 24.90 -2.85 -3.91
N GLN A 5 25.08 -1.53 -3.97
CA GLN A 5 23.98 -0.58 -3.83
C GLN A 5 22.95 -0.72 -4.96
N LYS A 6 23.42 -0.96 -6.20
CA LYS A 6 22.53 -1.23 -7.34
C LYS A 6 21.71 -2.51 -7.15
N LYS A 7 22.33 -3.57 -6.61
CA LYS A 7 21.63 -4.84 -6.33
C LYS A 7 20.56 -4.65 -5.24
N ALA A 8 20.90 -3.99 -4.14
CA ALA A 8 19.95 -3.70 -3.06
C ALA A 8 18.76 -2.86 -3.55
N ASN A 9 19.02 -1.82 -4.36
CA ASN A 9 17.96 -0.99 -4.94
C ASN A 9 17.05 -1.79 -5.89
N ARG A 10 17.60 -2.77 -6.62
CA ARG A 10 16.81 -3.63 -7.51
C ARG A 10 15.87 -4.55 -6.71
N GLU A 11 16.36 -5.16 -5.63
CA GLU A 11 15.55 -6.00 -4.73
C GLU A 11 14.43 -5.18 -4.07
N LEU A 12 14.74 -3.99 -3.57
CA LEU A 12 13.74 -3.07 -3.01
C LEU A 12 12.69 -2.64 -4.04
N SER A 13 13.12 -2.36 -5.28
CA SER A 13 12.20 -1.99 -6.36
C SER A 13 11.22 -3.12 -6.68
N GLN A 14 11.71 -4.37 -6.74
CA GLN A 14 10.86 -5.54 -6.97
C GLN A 14 9.78 -5.70 -5.89
N GLN A 15 10.14 -5.48 -4.61
CA GLN A 15 9.17 -5.50 -3.51
C GLN A 15 8.14 -4.37 -3.62
N ARG A 16 8.58 -3.16 -3.99
CA ARG A 16 7.69 -1.99 -4.14
C ARG A 16 6.66 -2.19 -5.24
N ILE A 17 7.02 -2.82 -6.36
CA ILE A 17 6.08 -3.06 -7.46
C ILE A 17 4.83 -3.79 -6.95
N PHE A 18 4.99 -4.86 -6.17
CA PHE A 18 3.83 -5.58 -5.62
C PHE A 18 2.97 -4.70 -4.70
N VAL A 19 3.62 -3.95 -3.81
CA VAL A 19 2.95 -3.03 -2.89
C VAL A 19 2.19 -1.93 -3.64
N GLU A 20 2.78 -1.36 -4.69
CA GLU A 20 2.17 -0.33 -5.54
C GLU A 20 0.91 -0.85 -6.25
N HIS A 21 0.93 -2.08 -6.75
CA HIS A 21 -0.25 -2.71 -7.35
C HIS A 21 -1.40 -2.82 -6.34
N VAL A 22 -1.10 -3.30 -5.13
CA VAL A 22 -2.10 -3.41 -4.05
C VAL A 22 -2.63 -2.02 -3.67
N ILE A 23 -1.76 -1.03 -3.47
CA ILE A 23 -2.17 0.36 -3.19
C ILE A 23 -3.04 0.92 -4.31
N GLY A 24 -2.73 0.61 -5.58
CA GLY A 24 -3.54 0.97 -6.73
C GLY A 24 -4.98 0.45 -6.62
N LYS A 25 -5.15 -0.81 -6.22
CA LYS A 25 -6.46 -1.43 -5.99
C LYS A 25 -7.19 -0.81 -4.79
N LEU A 26 -6.47 -0.53 -3.70
CA LEU A 26 -7.04 0.09 -2.50
C LEU A 26 -7.45 1.57 -2.71
N LYS A 27 -6.88 2.28 -3.69
CA LYS A 27 -7.24 3.67 -3.98
C LYS A 27 -8.63 3.86 -4.61
N VAL A 28 -9.35 2.79 -4.94
CA VAL A 28 -10.78 2.87 -5.29
C VAL A 28 -11.60 3.47 -4.12
N PHE A 29 -11.18 3.21 -2.88
CA PHE A 29 -11.82 3.79 -1.71
C PHE A 29 -11.40 5.26 -1.53
N ARG A 30 -12.36 6.19 -1.63
CA ARG A 30 -12.13 7.65 -1.46
C ARG A 30 -11.40 8.04 -0.17
N ILE A 31 -11.60 7.26 0.89
CA ILE A 31 -10.89 7.43 2.17
C ILE A 31 -9.36 7.27 2.05
N LEU A 32 -8.88 6.57 1.03
CA LEU A 32 -7.47 6.30 0.72
C LEU A 32 -6.94 7.10 -0.47
N SER A 33 -7.79 7.48 -1.43
CA SER A 33 -7.36 8.28 -2.59
C SER A 33 -7.47 9.79 -2.38
N GLU A 34 -8.38 10.26 -1.54
CA GLU A 34 -8.55 11.69 -1.27
C GLU A 34 -7.87 12.12 0.03
N ARG A 35 -7.80 13.44 0.24
CA ARG A 35 -7.32 14.02 1.49
C ARG A 35 -8.21 13.56 2.65
N TYR A 36 -7.65 12.76 3.55
CA TYR A 36 -8.35 12.25 4.72
C TYR A 36 -8.74 13.39 5.69
N ARG A 37 -10.05 13.62 5.85
CA ARG A 37 -10.61 14.71 6.71
C ARG A 37 -11.03 14.26 8.11
N ASN A 38 -11.03 12.96 8.40
CA ASN A 38 -11.48 12.42 9.69
C ASN A 38 -10.36 12.43 10.75
N ARG A 39 -10.71 12.25 12.04
CA ARG A 39 -9.72 12.10 13.11
C ARG A 39 -8.77 10.92 12.82
N ARG A 40 -7.46 11.17 12.90
CA ARG A 40 -6.41 10.19 12.55
C ARG A 40 -6.29 9.02 13.51
N LYS A 41 -6.77 9.14 14.76
CA LYS A 41 -6.69 8.10 15.80
C LYS A 41 -7.14 6.70 15.33
N ARG A 42 -8.15 6.63 14.43
CA ARG A 42 -8.68 5.36 13.90
C ARG A 42 -8.35 5.13 12.42
N PHE A 43 -7.42 5.89 11.83
CA PHE A 43 -7.06 5.72 10.42
C PHE A 43 -6.49 4.32 10.16
N GLY A 44 -5.54 3.87 10.98
CA GLY A 44 -4.95 2.53 10.86
C GLY A 44 -5.99 1.41 10.93
N LEU A 45 -6.95 1.49 11.85
CA LEU A 45 -8.04 0.52 11.91
C LEU A 45 -8.88 0.50 10.63
N ARG A 46 -9.26 1.67 10.10
CA ARG A 46 -10.03 1.74 8.85
C ARG A 46 -9.25 1.20 7.66
N PHE A 47 -7.96 1.54 7.57
CA PHE A 47 -7.06 1.02 6.56
C PHE A 47 -6.97 -0.51 6.63
N ASN A 48 -6.73 -1.06 7.83
CA ASN A 48 -6.61 -2.50 8.04
C ASN A 48 -7.90 -3.26 7.68
N LEU A 49 -9.07 -2.70 8.00
CA LEU A 49 -10.35 -3.30 7.62
C LEU A 49 -10.53 -3.34 6.10
N ILE A 50 -10.20 -2.25 5.40
CA ILE A 50 -10.27 -2.19 3.93
C ILE A 50 -9.29 -3.19 3.31
N ALA A 51 -8.05 -3.26 3.83
CA ALA A 51 -7.06 -4.23 3.37
C ALA A 51 -7.51 -5.67 3.63
N SER A 52 -8.15 -5.93 4.78
CA SER A 52 -8.68 -7.26 5.11
C SER A 52 -9.81 -7.68 4.16
N LEU A 53 -10.69 -6.75 3.78
CA LEU A 53 -11.73 -6.99 2.80
C LEU A 53 -11.13 -7.31 1.42
N TYR A 54 -10.15 -6.52 0.97
CA TYR A 54 -9.46 -6.78 -0.29
C TYR A 54 -8.75 -8.15 -0.30
N ASN A 55 -8.10 -8.51 0.81
CA ASN A 55 -7.47 -9.82 0.95
C ASN A 55 -8.49 -10.97 0.96
N PHE A 56 -9.68 -10.74 1.51
CA PHE A 56 -10.77 -11.72 1.48
C PHE A 56 -11.30 -11.95 0.06
N GLU A 57 -11.40 -10.90 -0.76
CA GLU A 57 -11.82 -11.01 -2.17
C GLU A 57 -10.76 -11.62 -3.08
N LEU A 58 -9.49 -11.61 -2.67
CA LEU A 58 -8.38 -12.21 -3.42
C LEU A 58 -8.24 -13.73 -3.22
N ASN A 59 -8.80 -14.25 -2.12
CA ASN A 59 -8.81 -15.68 -1.79
C ASN A 59 -10.03 -16.37 -2.42
#